data_AF-A0A1Y3BJA0-F1
#
_entry.id   AF-A0A1Y3BJA0-F1
#
_cell.length_a   1.000
_cell.length_b   1.000
_cell.length_c   1.000
_cell.angle_alpha   90.00
_cell.angle_beta   90.00
_cell.angle_gamma   90.00
#
_symmetry.space_group_name_H-M   'P 1'
#
loop_
_entity.id
_entity.type
_entity.pdbx_description
1 polymer ?
#
loop_
_entity_poly.entity_id
_entity_poly.type
_entity_poly.pdbx_seq_one_letter_code
_entity_poly.pdbx_strand_id
1 'polypeptide(L)' 'MDIGPVSPGSLDFMVDFYFRQKWHDPRLTFDAADNVDYIVLSSERQSESIWLPDTFISTAKQLDSH' A
#
# COMPACT_ATOMS: atom_id res chain seq x y z
N MET A 1 2.97 10.32 9.59
CA MET A 1 1.82 9.88 10.36
C MET A 1 1.34 11.10 11.09
N ASP A 2 0.13 11.53 10.77
CA ASP A 2 -0.55 12.63 11.44
C ASP A 2 -1.82 12.08 12.08
N ILE A 3 -2.08 12.46 13.33
CA ILE A 3 -3.28 12.03 14.05
C ILE A 3 -4.20 13.24 14.09
N GLY A 4 -5.32 13.11 13.37
CA GLY A 4 -6.36 14.12 13.28
C GLY A 4 -7.27 14.13 14.51
N PRO A 5 -8.47 14.72 14.39
CA PRO A 5 -9.39 14.90 15.51
C PRO A 5 -9.79 13.57 16.14
N VAL A 6 -9.90 13.59 17.48
CA VAL A 6 -10.46 12.51 18.28
C VAL A 6 -11.87 12.92 18.72
N SER A 7 -12.84 12.02 18.55
CA SER A 7 -14.24 12.19 18.99
C SER A 7 -14.51 11.27 20.18
N PRO A 8 -14.55 11.80 21.42
CA PRO A 8 -14.85 10.99 22.61
C PRO A 8 -16.28 10.43 22.61
N GLY A 9 -17.23 11.11 21.95
CA GLY A 9 -18.63 10.69 21.91
C GLY A 9 -18.89 9.50 21.00
N SER A 10 -18.18 9.41 19.87
CA SER A 10 -18.28 8.30 18.92
C SER A 10 -17.15 7.27 19.06
N LEU A 11 -16.18 7.55 19.94
CA LEU A 11 -14.96 6.77 20.18
C LEU A 11 -14.11 6.57 18.92
N ASP A 12 -13.96 7.63 18.13
CA ASP A 12 -13.24 7.63 16.85
C ASP A 12 -12.07 8.57 16.82
N PHE A 13 -11.12 8.30 15.92
CA PHE A 13 -10.05 9.22 15.56
C PHE A 13 -9.77 9.17 14.07
N MET A 14 -9.20 10.24 13.53
CA MET A 14 -8.71 10.32 12.16
C MET A 14 -7.19 10.17 12.12
N VAL A 15 -6.65 9.52 11.10
CA VAL A 15 -5.19 9.34 10.95
C VAL A 15 -4.79 9.34 9.48
N ASP A 16 -3.77 10.13 9.16
CA ASP A 16 -3.18 10.21 7.83
C ASP A 16 -1.78 9.56 7.84
N PHE A 17 -1.57 8.59 6.96
CA PHE A 17 -0.31 7.85 6.90
C PHE A 17 -0.03 7.29 5.50
N TYR A 18 1.27 7.11 5.21
CA TYR A 18 1.71 6.35 4.04
C TYR A 18 1.79 4.88 4.40
N PHE A 19 1.01 4.04 3.72
CA PHE A 19 1.04 2.60 3.87
C PHE A 19 1.99 1.97 2.85
N ARG A 20 3.01 1.25 3.31
CA ARG A 20 4.01 0.59 2.44
C ARG A 20 4.02 -0.90 2.70
N GLN A 21 4.00 -1.68 1.63
CA GLN A 21 4.03 -3.14 1.68
C GLN A 21 5.23 -3.69 0.91
N LYS A 22 5.76 -4.81 1.38
CA LYS A 22 6.80 -5.57 0.68
C LYS A 22 6.48 -7.05 0.83
N TRP A 23 6.39 -7.75 -0.28
CA TRP A 23 6.25 -9.21 -0.33
C TRP A 23 7.25 -9.78 -1.34
N HIS A 24 7.54 -11.08 -1.22
CA HIS A 24 8.35 -11.80 -2.18
C HIS A 24 7.43 -12.62 -3.09
N ASP A 25 7.46 -12.34 -4.40
CA ASP A 25 6.75 -13.12 -5.41
C ASP A 25 7.77 -13.74 -6.37
N PRO A 26 8.03 -15.06 -6.28
CA PRO A 26 8.98 -15.74 -7.15
C PRO A 26 8.64 -15.64 -8.65
N ARG A 27 7.36 -15.39 -8.99
CA ARG A 27 6.90 -15.28 -10.38
C ARG A 27 7.35 -13.98 -11.05
N LEU A 28 7.77 -12.98 -10.27
CA LEU A 28 8.30 -11.70 -10.75
C LEU A 28 9.84 -11.70 -10.85
N THR A 29 10.47 -12.87 -10.78
CA THR A 29 11.91 -13.00 -11.02
C THR A 29 12.22 -12.64 -12.48
N PHE A 30 13.25 -11.85 -12.72
CA PHE A 30 13.70 -11.47 -14.04
C PHE A 30 15.22 -11.65 -14.15
N ASP A 31 15.70 -11.99 -15.34
CA ASP A 31 17.13 -12.01 -15.63
C ASP A 31 17.61 -10.56 -15.77
N ALA A 32 18.30 -10.07 -14.74
CA ALA A 32 18.83 -8.72 -14.74
C ALA A 32 19.95 -8.59 -15.78
N ALA A 33 19.87 -7.57 -16.63
CA ALA A 33 21.03 -7.10 -17.37
C ALA A 33 22.05 -6.48 -16.41
N ASP A 34 23.34 -6.44 -16.79
CA ASP A 34 24.40 -5.89 -15.95
C ASP A 34 24.01 -4.49 -15.41
N ASN A 35 24.00 -4.36 -14.08
CA ASN A 35 23.69 -3.14 -13.30
C ASN A 35 22.20 -2.78 -13.10
N VAL A 36 21.26 -3.72 -13.20
CA VAL A 36 19.84 -3.48 -12.84
C VAL A 36 19.44 -4.23 -11.57
N ASP A 37 19.31 -3.52 -10.45
CA ASP A 37 18.92 -4.10 -9.15
C ASP A 37 17.39 -4.09 -8.91
N TYR A 38 16.66 -3.15 -9.54
CA TYR A 38 15.22 -3.01 -9.37
C TYR A 38 14.54 -2.37 -10.58
N ILE A 39 13.28 -2.75 -10.80
CA ILE A 39 12.41 -2.18 -11.82
C ILE A 39 11.34 -1.35 -11.11
N VAL A 40 11.20 -0.09 -11.50
CA VAL A 40 10.11 0.78 -11.03
C VAL A 40 8.98 0.71 -12.02
N LEU A 41 7.83 0.18 -11.59
CA LEU A 41 6.61 0.17 -12.39
C LEU A 41 5.92 1.53 -12.23
N SER A 42 5.85 2.29 -13.31
CA SER A 42 5.35 3.68 -13.30
C SER A 42 3.90 3.83 -13.77
N SER A 43 3.25 2.76 -14.23
CA SER A 43 1.89 2.82 -14.75
C SER A 43 0.91 1.99 -13.93
N GLU A 44 -0.27 2.55 -13.67
CA GLU A 44 -1.38 1.88 -12.98
C GLU A 44 -1.76 0.55 -13.64
N ARG A 45 -1.70 0.49 -14.99
CA ARG A 45 -2.00 -0.73 -15.76
C ARG A 45 -1.03 -1.88 -15.50
N GLN A 46 0.24 -1.60 -15.20
CA GLN A 46 1.21 -2.64 -14.86
C GLN A 46 0.98 -3.18 -13.45
N SER A 47 0.58 -2.33 -12.50
CA SER A 47 0.22 -2.78 -11.15
C SER A 47 -1.04 -3.63 -11.11
N GLU A 48 -2.03 -3.39 -11.99
CA GLU A 48 -3.24 -4.22 -12.09
C GLU A 48 -2.95 -5.66 -12.53
N SER A 49 -1.83 -5.90 -13.21
CA SER A 49 -1.44 -7.23 -13.70
C SER A 49 -0.67 -8.06 -12.69
N ILE A 50 -0.30 -7.46 -11.54
CA ILE A 50 0.48 -8.10 -10.48
C ILE A 50 -0.45 -8.38 -9.31
N TRP A 51 -0.30 -9.58 -8.74
CA TRP A 51 -1.04 -9.92 -7.53
C TRP A 51 -0.62 -9.01 -6.37
N LEU A 52 -1.60 -8.39 -5.71
CA LEU A 52 -1.43 -7.59 -4.51
C LEU A 52 -2.10 -8.31 -3.33
N PRO A 53 -1.56 -8.21 -2.10
CA PRO A 53 -2.25 -8.73 -0.91
C PRO A 53 -3.53 -7.94 -0.61
N ASP A 54 -4.64 -8.64 -0.40
CA ASP A 54 -5.95 -8.06 -0.06
C ASP A 54 -5.96 -7.44 1.35
N THR A 55 -5.42 -6.24 1.48
CA THR A 55 -5.15 -5.61 2.78
C THR A 55 -6.28 -4.68 3.19
N PHE A 56 -6.79 -4.87 4.41
CA PHE A 56 -7.87 -4.08 4.97
C PHE A 56 -7.60 -3.67 6.42
N ILE A 57 -8.20 -2.56 6.85
CA ILE A 57 -8.14 -2.07 8.23
C ILE A 57 -9.46 -2.43 8.90
N SER A 58 -9.46 -3.52 9.66
CA SER A 58 -10.67 -4.08 10.29
C SER A 58 -11.44 -3.10 11.18
N THR A 59 -10.74 -2.13 11.78
CA THR A 59 -11.33 -1.14 12.69
C THR A 59 -11.67 0.18 11.99
N ALA A 60 -11.32 0.34 10.71
CA ALA A 60 -11.61 1.58 9.99
C ALA A 60 -13.11 1.69 9.75
N LYS A 61 -13.71 2.80 10.18
CA LYS A 61 -15.08 3.16 9.83
C LYS A 61 -15.17 3.73 8.41
N GLN A 62 -14.14 4.45 8.00
CA GLN A 62 -13.96 4.99 6.65
C GLN A 62 -12.47 4.95 6.29
N LEU A 63 -12.17 4.68 5.02
CA LEU A 63 -10.83 4.67 4.48
C LEU A 63 -10.87 5.33 3.11
N ASP A 64 -10.18 6.46 2.98
CA ASP A 64 -10.07 7.20 1.74
C ASP A 64 -8.63 7.10 1.22
N SER A 65 -8.47 6.75 -0.06
CA SER A 65 -7.19 6.76 -0.77
C SER A 65 -7.07 8.02 -1.62
N HIS A 66 -5.90 8.67 -1.59
CA HIS A 66 -5.58 9.83 -2.44
C HIS A 66 -5.17 9.43 -3.85
#